data_AF-A0A0B1TQB3-F1
#
_entry.id   AF-A0A0B1TQB3-F1
#
_cell.length_a   1.000
_cell.length_b   1.000
_cell.length_c   1.000
_cell.angle_alpha   90.00
_cell.angle_beta   90.00
_cell.angle_gamma   90.00
#
_symmetry.space_group_name_H-M   'P 1'
#
loop_
_entity.id
_entity.type
_entity.pdbx_description
1 polymer ?
#
loop_
_entity_poly.entity_id
_entity_poly.type
_entity_poly.pdbx_seq_one_letter_code
_entity_poly.pdbx_strand_id
1 'polypeptide(L)'
;MKEKIMQNMDKYVMQDDRAALLLRQLREAGRQTFLLTNSDYRYTDKMMSFVLGRDWRSYFNICVVDAKKPKWFAEGTVFREVDTNTGAVKLGFHTGPLKEGVVYSGGSSDAFHKIVKARGKDVLYIGDHIFGDVLRSKKSRGWRTFLVVPELDHELTVWTDRKPLFEQLSQLDNTLADIYKHLDATSMNKPQIHTILQQVKNLSHEMDQEYGVLGSLFRAGSRTTFFACQVERYADLYASSCYNLVHYPSFYFFRAAMQLMPHESTVDHASVLKSSKADLLKRQESVGQQVRGWTKKTANENEFCHEEEEDEQSISDGEASFSYLYR
;
A
#
# COMPACT_ATOMS: atom_id res chain seq x y z
N MET A 1 11.24 17.74 21.90
CA MET A 1 10.76 16.34 21.89
C MET A 1 11.89 15.36 21.56
N LYS A 2 12.56 15.49 20.40
CA LYS A 2 13.69 14.62 20.00
C LYS A 2 14.75 14.44 21.09
N GLU A 3 15.19 15.52 21.74
CA GLU A 3 16.18 15.46 22.83
C GLU A 3 15.74 14.59 24.01
N LYS A 4 14.48 14.72 24.43
CA LYS A 4 13.92 13.91 25.53
C LYS A 4 13.90 12.41 25.19
N ILE A 5 13.61 12.08 23.93
CA ILE A 5 13.62 10.69 23.44
C ILE A 5 15.06 10.17 23.44
N MET A 6 16.01 10.92 22.87
CA MET A 6 17.42 10.52 22.81
C MET A 6 18.08 10.36 24.19
N GLN A 7 17.58 11.06 25.21
CA GLN A 7 18.05 10.94 26.59
C GLN A 7 17.49 9.72 27.33
N ASN A 8 16.42 9.09 26.83
CA ASN A 8 15.77 7.95 27.49
C ASN A 8 15.18 6.99 26.45
N MET A 9 16.06 6.43 25.61
CA MET A 9 15.64 5.64 24.46
C MET A 9 14.95 4.33 24.87
N ASP A 10 15.42 3.67 25.93
CA ASP A 10 14.82 2.42 26.44
C ASP A 10 13.33 2.58 26.83
N LYS A 11 12.93 3.79 27.23
CA LYS A 11 11.53 4.08 27.57
C LYS A 11 10.64 4.32 26.33
N TYR A 12 11.19 4.91 25.27
CA TYR A 12 10.40 5.46 24.16
C TYR A 12 10.59 4.69 22.84
N VAL A 13 11.60 3.83 22.75
CA VAL A 13 11.97 3.13 21.52
C VAL A 13 11.99 1.64 21.82
N MET A 14 11.09 0.90 21.17
CA MET A 14 11.07 -0.54 21.25
C MET A 14 12.25 -1.13 20.46
N GLN A 15 13.04 -1.96 21.12
CA GLN A 15 14.06 -2.78 20.45
C GLN A 15 13.46 -4.12 20.04
N ASP A 16 13.85 -4.60 18.87
CA ASP A 16 13.45 -5.90 18.35
C ASP A 16 14.63 -6.51 17.60
N ASP A 17 15.14 -7.64 18.10
CA ASP A 17 16.31 -8.33 17.54
C ASP A 17 16.09 -8.76 16.08
N ARG A 18 14.82 -8.88 15.64
CA ARG A 18 14.47 -9.21 14.26
C ARG A 18 14.84 -8.10 13.27
N ALA A 19 15.06 -6.86 13.72
CA ALA A 19 15.44 -5.75 12.85
C ALA A 19 16.77 -6.03 12.11
N ALA A 20 17.80 -6.40 12.87
CA ALA A 20 19.10 -6.75 12.31
C ALA A 20 19.05 -8.04 11.50
N LEU A 21 18.24 -9.02 11.94
CA LEU A 21 18.05 -10.29 11.25
C LEU A 21 17.43 -10.09 9.86
N LEU A 22 16.35 -9.30 9.76
CA LEU A 22 15.67 -9.03 8.49
C LEU A 22 16.61 -8.40 7.47
N LEU A 23 17.34 -7.34 7.86
CA LEU A 23 18.25 -6.63 6.97
C LEU A 23 19.40 -7.54 6.51
N ARG A 24 19.90 -8.41 7.39
CA ARG A 24 20.91 -9.41 7.04
C ARG A 24 20.39 -10.43 6.04
N GLN A 25 19.19 -10.99 6.27
CA GLN A 25 18.56 -11.95 5.34
C GLN A 25 18.33 -11.34 3.96
N LEU A 26 17.90 -10.07 3.89
CA LEU A 26 17.75 -9.35 2.63
C LEU A 26 19.09 -9.24 1.89
N ARG A 27 20.16 -8.87 2.59
CA ARG A 27 21.50 -8.76 2.01
C ARG A 27 22.04 -10.11 1.53
N GLU A 28 21.88 -11.16 2.33
CA GLU A 28 22.28 -12.53 1.99
C GLU A 28 21.49 -13.07 0.77
N ALA A 29 20.25 -12.64 0.60
CA ALA A 29 19.44 -12.92 -0.58
C ALA A 29 19.78 -12.03 -1.80
N GLY A 30 20.85 -11.24 -1.73
CA GLY A 30 21.29 -10.36 -2.82
C GLY A 30 20.38 -9.15 -3.06
N ARG A 31 19.53 -8.79 -2.09
CA ARG A 31 18.67 -7.60 -2.20
C ARG A 31 19.44 -6.36 -1.76
N GLN A 32 19.24 -5.28 -2.51
CA GLN A 32 19.73 -3.96 -2.10
C GLN A 32 18.73 -3.31 -1.13
N THR A 33 19.26 -2.63 -0.13
CA THR A 33 18.51 -1.98 0.95
C THR A 33 18.84 -0.50 0.97
N PHE A 34 17.86 0.32 1.30
CA PHE A 34 18.08 1.75 1.48
C PHE A 34 17.24 2.28 2.65
N LEU A 35 17.78 3.29 3.33
CA LEU A 35 17.07 4.08 4.32
C LEU A 35 16.64 5.40 3.69
N LEU A 36 15.37 5.76 3.84
CA LEU A 36 14.82 7.04 3.39
C LEU A 36 13.94 7.66 4.48
N THR A 37 14.48 8.64 5.21
CA THR A 37 13.83 9.23 6.39
C THR A 37 13.69 10.75 6.30
N ASN A 38 12.63 11.28 6.90
CA ASN A 38 12.43 12.73 7.06
C ASN A 38 13.27 13.32 8.19
N SER A 39 13.86 12.48 9.04
CA SER A 39 14.72 12.94 10.14
C SER A 39 16.07 13.41 9.65
N ASP A 40 16.68 14.34 10.38
CA ASP A 40 18.08 14.75 10.21
C ASP A 40 19.05 13.62 10.56
N TYR A 41 20.31 13.76 10.15
CA TYR A 41 21.33 12.75 10.38
C TYR A 41 21.60 12.48 11.86
N ARG A 42 21.69 13.51 12.72
CA ARG A 42 22.06 13.31 14.14
C ARG A 42 21.03 12.47 14.88
N TYR A 43 19.75 12.76 14.64
CA TYR A 43 18.67 11.98 15.22
C TYR A 43 18.63 10.56 14.64
N THR A 44 18.81 10.42 13.33
CA THR A 44 18.84 9.12 12.66
C THR A 44 19.99 8.26 13.17
N ASP A 45 21.19 8.82 13.29
CA ASP A 45 22.39 8.12 13.76
C ASP A 45 22.22 7.62 15.19
N LYS A 46 21.64 8.43 16.09
CA LYS A 46 21.30 8.00 17.44
C LYS A 46 20.26 6.89 17.46
N MET A 47 19.16 7.06 16.72
CA MET A 47 18.07 6.08 16.67
C MET A 47 18.54 4.74 16.14
N MET A 48 19.21 4.77 14.99
CA MET A 48 19.69 3.56 14.31
C MET A 48 20.84 2.90 15.07
N SER A 49 21.71 3.67 15.74
CA SER A 49 22.75 3.11 16.62
C SER A 49 22.16 2.35 17.81
N PHE A 50 21.02 2.80 18.33
CA PHE A 50 20.31 2.13 19.41
C PHE A 50 19.61 0.84 18.93
N VAL A 51 19.03 0.85 17.72
CA VAL A 51 18.27 -0.30 17.19
C VAL A 51 19.17 -1.37 16.54
N LEU A 52 20.20 -0.97 15.79
CA LEU A 52 21.04 -1.87 14.98
C LEU A 52 22.51 -1.91 15.41
N GLY A 53 22.89 -1.10 16.40
CA GLY A 53 24.27 -0.94 16.84
C GLY A 53 25.05 0.14 16.07
N ARG A 54 26.26 0.45 16.53
CA ARG A 54 27.08 1.58 16.01
C ARG A 54 27.38 1.53 14.51
N ASP A 55 27.38 0.34 13.92
CA ASP A 55 27.64 0.13 12.49
C ASP A 55 26.36 -0.04 11.68
N TRP A 56 25.25 0.57 12.12
CA TRP A 56 23.94 0.49 11.47
C TRP A 56 23.98 0.82 9.97
N ARG A 57 24.89 1.70 9.55
CA ARG A 57 25.06 2.11 8.15
C ARG A 57 25.42 0.94 7.23
N SER A 58 26.13 -0.07 7.74
CA SER A 58 26.52 -1.27 6.97
C SER A 58 25.34 -2.18 6.59
N TYR A 59 24.17 -1.96 7.21
CA TYR A 59 22.95 -2.68 6.87
C TYR A 59 22.22 -2.08 5.65
N PHE A 60 22.64 -0.90 5.17
CA PHE A 60 21.99 -0.20 4.07
C PHE A 60 23.01 0.12 2.97
N ASN A 61 22.67 -0.23 1.72
CA ASN A 61 23.49 0.17 0.58
C ASN A 61 23.45 1.69 0.37
N ILE A 62 22.31 2.32 0.68
CA ILE A 62 22.10 3.76 0.52
C ILE A 62 21.37 4.33 1.73
N CYS A 63 21.87 5.43 2.29
CA CYS A 63 21.23 6.16 3.38
C CYS A 63 20.86 7.59 2.94
N VAL A 64 19.58 7.94 3.02
CA VAL A 64 19.06 9.28 2.73
C VAL A 64 18.28 9.82 3.93
N VAL A 65 18.75 10.93 4.48
CA VAL A 65 18.12 11.69 5.57
C VAL A 65 17.48 12.98 5.03
N ASP A 66 16.73 13.70 5.86
CA ASP A 66 16.06 14.96 5.49
C ASP A 66 15.27 14.88 4.17
N ALA A 67 14.64 13.74 3.88
CA ALA A 67 13.99 13.48 2.60
C ALA A 67 12.83 14.46 2.31
N LYS A 68 12.15 14.94 3.36
CA LYS A 68 10.95 15.80 3.27
C LYS A 68 9.80 15.17 2.48
N LYS A 69 9.57 13.86 2.63
CA LYS A 69 8.37 13.18 2.13
C LYS A 69 7.11 13.91 2.62
N PRO A 70 6.09 14.12 1.77
CA PRO A 70 5.92 13.55 0.42
C PRO A 70 6.65 14.28 -0.71
N LYS A 71 7.23 15.46 -0.45
CA LYS A 71 7.89 16.29 -1.47
C LYS A 71 8.99 15.53 -2.22
N TRP A 72 9.67 14.61 -1.53
CA TRP A 72 10.69 13.73 -2.12
C TRP A 72 10.20 12.93 -3.33
N PHE A 73 8.93 12.49 -3.33
CA PHE A 73 8.34 11.71 -4.44
C PHE A 73 7.84 12.58 -5.60
N ALA A 74 7.89 13.90 -5.43
CA ALA A 74 7.52 14.90 -6.43
C ALA A 74 8.77 15.69 -6.84
N GLU A 75 8.79 17.02 -6.68
CA GLU A 75 9.91 17.88 -7.09
C GLU A 75 11.19 17.70 -6.24
N GLY A 76 11.06 17.19 -5.01
CA GLY A 76 12.16 16.96 -4.09
C GLY A 76 12.94 18.21 -3.68
N THR A 77 14.20 18.01 -3.31
CA THR A 77 15.13 19.05 -2.88
C THR A 77 16.53 18.80 -3.42
N VAL A 78 17.46 19.72 -3.17
CA VAL A 78 18.87 19.54 -3.55
C VAL A 78 19.44 18.30 -2.87
N PHE A 79 20.06 17.42 -3.64
CA PHE A 79 20.71 16.21 -3.14
C PHE A 79 22.15 16.52 -2.72
N ARG A 80 22.47 16.25 -1.46
CA ARG A 80 23.76 16.61 -0.84
C ARG A 80 24.33 15.45 -0.04
N GLU A 81 25.63 15.50 0.24
CA GLU A 81 26.29 14.55 1.14
C GLU A 81 26.34 15.12 2.56
N VAL A 82 26.25 14.24 3.57
CA VAL A 82 26.39 14.59 4.98
C VAL A 82 27.81 14.24 5.44
N ASP A 83 28.48 15.18 6.11
CA ASP A 83 29.67 14.86 6.88
C ASP A 83 29.25 14.15 8.18
N THR A 84 29.48 12.84 8.23
CA THR A 84 29.06 12.00 9.37
C THR A 84 29.79 12.31 10.68
N ASN A 85 30.93 13.02 10.65
CA ASN A 85 31.65 13.41 11.87
C ASN A 85 30.99 14.61 12.54
N THR A 86 30.56 15.59 11.74
CA THR A 86 29.95 16.84 12.25
C THR A 86 28.42 16.79 12.24
N GLY A 87 27.85 15.93 11.41
CA GLY A 87 26.44 15.86 11.04
C GLY A 87 25.96 17.02 10.15
N ALA A 88 26.88 17.84 9.65
CA ALA A 88 26.57 18.95 8.77
C ALA A 88 26.43 18.48 7.32
N VAL A 89 25.57 19.15 6.55
CA VAL A 89 25.44 18.90 5.11
C VAL A 89 26.59 19.59 4.38
N LYS A 90 27.33 18.85 3.56
CA LYS A 90 28.43 19.38 2.75
C LYS A 90 27.91 20.41 1.75
N LEU A 91 28.73 21.43 1.46
CA LEU A 91 28.43 22.43 0.46
C LEU A 91 28.48 21.83 -0.95
N GLY A 92 27.60 22.29 -1.83
CA GLY A 92 27.48 21.83 -3.21
C GLY A 92 26.29 20.88 -3.43
N PHE A 93 26.27 20.25 -4.60
CA PHE A 93 25.29 19.25 -5.00
C PHE A 93 26.02 17.96 -5.40
N HIS A 94 25.45 16.81 -5.07
CA HIS A 94 26.04 15.51 -5.40
C HIS A 94 25.58 15.06 -6.79
N THR A 95 26.53 14.82 -7.69
CA THR A 95 26.28 14.32 -9.07
C THR A 95 26.89 12.96 -9.34
N GLY A 96 27.70 12.43 -8.43
CA GLY A 96 28.40 11.17 -8.59
C GLY A 96 27.53 9.94 -8.33
N PRO A 97 28.07 8.73 -8.53
CA PRO A 97 27.39 7.50 -8.11
C PRO A 97 27.17 7.50 -6.59
N LEU A 98 26.12 6.80 -6.15
CA LEU A 98 25.88 6.54 -4.73
C LEU A 98 26.91 5.53 -4.24
N LYS A 99 27.44 5.74 -3.04
CA LYS A 99 28.45 4.89 -2.42
C LYS A 99 27.95 4.34 -1.08
N GLU A 100 28.22 3.08 -0.83
CA GLU A 100 27.94 2.47 0.47
C GLU A 100 28.69 3.19 1.59
N GLY A 101 28.07 3.27 2.77
CA GLY A 101 28.62 3.98 3.93
C GLY A 101 28.53 5.51 3.87
N VAL A 102 28.20 6.09 2.71
CA VAL A 102 27.94 7.53 2.57
C VAL A 102 26.48 7.84 2.91
N VAL A 103 26.27 8.94 3.63
CA VAL A 103 24.93 9.42 3.98
C VAL A 103 24.61 10.66 3.15
N TYR A 104 23.42 10.66 2.55
CA TYR A 104 22.92 11.74 1.71
C TYR A 104 21.76 12.47 2.40
N SER A 105 21.54 13.73 2.05
CA SER A 105 20.45 14.57 2.55
C SER A 105 19.60 15.10 1.39
N GLY A 106 18.28 15.04 1.54
CA GLY A 106 17.30 15.57 0.57
C GLY A 106 17.17 14.73 -0.71
N GLY A 107 17.22 15.40 -1.85
CA GLY A 107 17.03 14.78 -3.17
C GLY A 107 15.58 14.59 -3.58
N SER A 108 15.39 13.75 -4.59
CA SER A 108 14.09 13.33 -5.12
C SER A 108 14.14 11.88 -5.56
N SER A 109 12.98 11.26 -5.73
CA SER A 109 12.85 9.94 -6.33
C SER A 109 13.41 9.88 -7.75
N ASP A 110 13.38 10.97 -8.53
CA ASP A 110 14.01 11.02 -9.85
C ASP A 110 15.52 10.94 -9.76
N ALA A 111 16.12 11.74 -8.89
CA ALA A 111 17.56 11.74 -8.70
C ALA A 111 18.02 10.37 -8.19
N PHE A 112 17.27 9.77 -7.27
CA PHE A 112 17.54 8.43 -6.75
C PHE A 112 17.44 7.36 -7.84
N HIS A 113 16.35 7.35 -8.63
CA HIS A 113 16.14 6.38 -9.69
C HIS A 113 17.26 6.41 -10.74
N LYS A 114 17.69 7.61 -11.16
CA LYS A 114 18.79 7.78 -12.13
C LYS A 114 20.10 7.13 -11.66
N ILE A 115 20.32 7.06 -10.35
CA ILE A 115 21.57 6.50 -9.80
C ILE A 115 21.43 5.01 -9.46
N VAL A 116 20.30 4.60 -8.89
CA VAL A 116 20.07 3.22 -8.41
C VAL A 116 19.64 2.27 -9.53
N LYS A 117 19.12 2.79 -10.65
CA LYS A 117 18.66 2.02 -11.83
C LYS A 117 17.61 0.93 -11.51
N ALA A 118 16.93 1.03 -10.37
CA ALA A 118 15.81 0.15 -10.01
C ALA A 118 14.49 0.71 -10.56
N ARG A 119 13.70 -0.10 -11.27
CA ARG A 119 12.39 0.32 -11.79
C ARG A 119 11.33 0.24 -10.70
N GLY A 120 10.15 0.83 -10.95
CA GLY A 120 9.11 0.95 -9.93
C GLY A 120 8.76 -0.36 -9.24
N LYS A 121 8.44 -1.40 -10.03
CA LYS A 121 8.06 -2.73 -9.53
C LYS A 121 9.21 -3.49 -8.85
N ASP A 122 10.46 -3.04 -9.00
CA ASP A 122 11.65 -3.65 -8.38
C ASP A 122 11.87 -3.15 -6.94
N VAL A 123 11.13 -2.13 -6.50
CA VAL A 123 11.28 -1.51 -5.18
C VAL A 123 10.08 -1.86 -4.29
N LEU A 124 10.37 -2.44 -3.12
CA LEU A 124 9.41 -2.53 -2.01
C LEU A 124 9.73 -1.45 -0.97
N TYR A 125 8.85 -0.45 -0.84
CA TYR A 125 9.00 0.62 0.14
C TYR A 125 8.16 0.36 1.38
N ILE A 126 8.81 0.37 2.54
CA ILE A 126 8.22 0.09 3.85
C ILE A 126 8.10 1.41 4.62
N GLY A 127 6.89 1.73 5.07
CA GLY A 127 6.63 2.94 5.87
C GLY A 127 5.34 2.84 6.65
N ASP A 128 5.16 3.76 7.59
CA ASP A 128 4.00 3.87 8.48
C ASP A 128 3.02 4.95 8.02
N HIS A 129 3.50 5.95 7.28
CA HIS A 129 2.65 7.06 6.85
C HIS A 129 1.90 6.75 5.55
N ILE A 130 0.61 6.37 5.66
CA ILE A 130 -0.25 5.97 4.53
C ILE A 130 -0.21 6.95 3.34
N PHE A 131 -0.18 8.25 3.61
CA PHE A 131 -0.15 9.25 2.53
C PHE A 131 1.26 9.45 1.98
N GLY A 132 2.21 9.78 2.86
CA GLY A 132 3.53 10.23 2.46
C GLY A 132 4.41 9.11 1.91
N ASP A 133 4.23 7.90 2.42
CA ASP A 133 5.11 6.77 2.12
C ASP A 133 4.44 5.80 1.14
N VAL A 134 3.17 5.47 1.35
CA VAL A 134 2.48 4.44 0.56
C VAL A 134 1.78 5.03 -0.66
N LEU A 135 0.84 5.96 -0.46
CA LEU A 135 0.04 6.52 -1.57
C LEU A 135 0.93 7.23 -2.60
N ARG A 136 1.88 8.05 -2.15
CA ARG A 136 2.75 8.83 -3.05
C ARG A 136 3.77 7.97 -3.78
N SER A 137 4.42 7.01 -3.12
CA SER A 137 5.36 6.12 -3.80
C SER A 137 4.66 5.23 -4.86
N LYS A 138 3.46 4.72 -4.55
CA LYS A 138 2.67 3.92 -5.50
C LYS A 138 2.19 4.75 -6.69
N LYS A 139 1.60 5.92 -6.47
CA LYS A 139 1.06 6.76 -7.56
C LYS A 139 2.14 7.41 -8.41
N SER A 140 3.22 7.91 -7.81
CA SER A 140 4.23 8.67 -8.53
C SER A 140 5.29 7.80 -9.19
N ARG A 141 5.51 6.56 -8.70
CA ARG A 141 6.62 5.70 -9.15
C ARG A 141 6.27 4.25 -9.42
N GLY A 142 5.04 3.82 -9.14
CA GLY A 142 4.67 2.41 -9.23
C GLY A 142 5.48 1.51 -8.29
N TRP A 143 5.99 2.06 -7.18
CA TRP A 143 6.69 1.28 -6.16
C TRP A 143 5.73 0.29 -5.51
N ARG A 144 6.23 -0.90 -5.19
CA ARG A 144 5.53 -1.83 -4.32
C ARG A 144 5.57 -1.29 -2.89
N THR A 145 4.51 -1.49 -2.13
CA THR A 145 4.35 -0.84 -0.82
C THR A 145 4.06 -1.82 0.29
N PHE A 146 4.71 -1.62 1.44
CA PHE A 146 4.39 -2.28 2.69
C PHE A 146 4.03 -1.22 3.73
N LEU A 147 2.79 -1.27 4.24
CA LEU A 147 2.35 -0.38 5.31
C LEU A 147 2.55 -1.02 6.69
N VAL A 148 3.26 -0.35 7.58
CA VAL A 148 3.33 -0.71 8.99
C VAL A 148 2.20 0.00 9.74
N VAL A 149 1.34 -0.76 10.42
CA VAL A 149 0.22 -0.24 11.22
C VAL A 149 0.35 -0.79 12.64
N PRO A 150 1.12 -0.15 13.55
CA PRO A 150 1.39 -0.69 14.88
C PRO A 150 0.13 -1.05 15.68
N GLU A 151 -0.94 -0.26 15.52
CA GLU A 151 -2.24 -0.47 16.17
C GLU A 151 -2.92 -1.78 15.77
N LEU A 152 -2.50 -2.40 14.66
CA LEU A 152 -3.08 -3.63 14.14
C LEU A 152 -2.98 -4.80 15.14
N ASP A 153 -1.97 -4.82 16.01
CA ASP A 153 -1.82 -5.88 17.02
C ASP A 153 -2.96 -5.85 18.05
N HIS A 154 -3.30 -4.65 18.54
CA HIS A 154 -4.44 -4.44 19.42
C HIS A 154 -5.76 -4.71 18.67
N GLU A 155 -5.88 -4.22 17.44
CA GLU A 155 -7.07 -4.42 16.60
C GLU A 155 -7.38 -5.90 16.37
N LEU A 156 -6.36 -6.72 16.08
CA LEU A 156 -6.52 -8.17 15.88
C LEU A 156 -6.93 -8.89 17.16
N THR A 157 -6.42 -8.44 18.32
CA THR A 157 -6.80 -8.97 19.63
C THR A 157 -8.29 -8.73 19.88
N VAL A 158 -8.74 -7.47 19.79
CA VAL A 158 -10.15 -7.11 19.99
C VAL A 158 -11.06 -7.78 18.96
N TRP A 159 -10.65 -7.81 17.68
CA TRP A 159 -11.40 -8.48 16.61
C TRP A 159 -11.64 -9.97 16.90
N THR A 160 -10.63 -10.64 17.44
CA THR A 160 -10.71 -12.08 17.77
C THR A 160 -11.58 -12.30 19.01
N ASP A 161 -11.34 -11.54 20.08
CA ASP A 161 -12.04 -11.69 21.36
C ASP A 161 -13.52 -11.29 21.26
N ARG A 162 -13.85 -10.33 20.40
CA ARG A 162 -15.20 -9.78 20.23
C ARG A 162 -15.90 -10.26 18.96
N LYS A 163 -15.40 -11.33 18.33
CA LYS A 163 -16.00 -12.00 17.17
C LYS A 163 -17.52 -12.23 17.31
N PRO A 164 -18.09 -12.62 18.47
CA PRO A 164 -19.53 -12.80 18.60
C PRO A 164 -20.36 -11.55 18.32
N LEU A 165 -19.85 -10.35 18.65
CA LEU A 165 -20.55 -9.10 18.36
C LEU A 165 -20.63 -8.84 16.83
N PHE A 166 -19.54 -9.13 16.11
CA PHE A 166 -19.51 -9.04 14.65
C PHE A 166 -20.48 -10.02 13.98
N GLU A 167 -20.56 -11.25 14.49
CA GLU A 167 -21.50 -12.26 13.99
C GLU A 167 -22.95 -11.83 14.25
N GLN A 168 -23.26 -11.27 15.42
CA GLN A 168 -24.58 -10.71 15.72
C GLN A 168 -24.93 -9.53 14.80
N LEU A 169 -23.98 -8.63 14.52
CA LEU A 169 -24.21 -7.51 13.62
C LEU A 169 -24.52 -8.00 12.20
N SER A 170 -23.76 -8.98 11.71
CA SER A 170 -24.02 -9.61 10.42
C SER A 170 -25.38 -10.32 10.36
N GLN A 171 -25.81 -10.95 11.45
CA GLN A 171 -27.15 -11.56 11.54
C GLN A 171 -28.27 -10.52 11.45
N LEU A 172 -28.11 -9.36 12.10
CA LEU A 172 -29.07 -8.26 12.01
C LEU A 172 -29.14 -7.68 10.59
N ASP A 173 -27.99 -7.50 9.93
CA ASP A 173 -27.92 -7.04 8.54
C ASP A 173 -28.60 -8.04 7.57
N ASN A 174 -28.37 -9.35 7.78
CA ASN A 174 -29.05 -10.40 7.00
C ASN A 174 -30.56 -10.42 7.24
N THR A 175 -31.00 -10.26 8.49
CA THR A 175 -32.42 -10.18 8.84
C THR A 175 -33.08 -8.99 8.14
N LEU A 176 -32.39 -7.85 8.10
CA LEU A 176 -32.86 -6.67 7.38
C LEU A 176 -32.96 -6.95 5.87
N ALA A 177 -31.97 -7.61 5.28
CA ALA A 177 -31.99 -8.00 3.87
C ALA A 177 -33.15 -8.95 3.55
N ASP A 178 -33.41 -9.96 4.41
CA ASP A 178 -34.49 -10.93 4.23
C ASP A 178 -35.88 -10.30 4.26
N ILE A 179 -36.09 -9.28 5.11
CA ILE A 179 -37.34 -8.51 5.15
C ILE A 179 -37.60 -7.81 3.81
N TYR A 180 -36.54 -7.30 3.16
CA TYR A 180 -36.66 -6.57 1.89
C TYR A 180 -36.60 -7.47 0.65
N LYS A 181 -36.09 -8.70 0.77
CA LYS A 181 -35.77 -9.61 -0.34
C LYS A 181 -36.93 -9.86 -1.30
N HIS A 182 -38.15 -9.92 -0.80
CA HIS A 182 -39.36 -10.23 -1.57
C HIS A 182 -40.23 -9.00 -1.87
N LEU A 183 -39.77 -7.80 -1.52
CA LEU A 183 -40.47 -6.57 -1.84
C LEU A 183 -40.12 -6.13 -3.27
N ASP A 184 -41.14 -5.70 -3.99
CA ASP A 184 -41.05 -5.25 -5.37
C ASP A 184 -41.78 -3.90 -5.55
N ALA A 185 -41.85 -3.42 -6.79
CA ALA A 185 -42.52 -2.16 -7.12
C ALA A 185 -44.05 -2.17 -6.84
N THR A 186 -44.64 -3.34 -6.61
CA THR A 186 -46.08 -3.50 -6.30
C THR A 186 -46.36 -3.53 -4.80
N SER A 187 -45.31 -3.59 -3.98
CA SER A 187 -45.41 -3.65 -2.53
C SER A 187 -45.88 -2.31 -1.96
N MET A 188 -47.10 -2.28 -1.42
CA MET A 188 -47.73 -1.05 -0.89
C MET A 188 -47.46 -0.77 0.59
N ASN A 189 -46.97 -1.78 1.33
CA ASN A 189 -46.75 -1.70 2.77
C ASN A 189 -45.27 -1.72 3.09
N LYS A 190 -44.79 -0.67 3.77
CA LYS A 190 -43.41 -0.61 4.26
C LYS A 190 -43.25 -1.50 5.51
N PRO A 191 -42.24 -2.38 5.57
CA PRO A 191 -41.99 -3.22 6.73
C PRO A 191 -41.56 -2.39 7.95
N GLN A 192 -41.89 -2.88 9.14
CA GLN A 192 -41.52 -2.26 10.42
C GLN A 192 -40.11 -2.71 10.84
N ILE A 193 -39.11 -1.86 10.56
CA ILE A 193 -37.68 -2.19 10.78
C ILE A 193 -37.04 -1.44 11.95
N HIS A 194 -37.80 -0.58 12.65
CA HIS A 194 -37.25 0.33 13.66
C HIS A 194 -36.50 -0.42 14.77
N THR A 195 -37.04 -1.53 15.27
CA THR A 195 -36.42 -2.33 16.32
C THR A 195 -35.06 -2.89 15.88
N ILE A 196 -34.97 -3.39 14.65
CA ILE A 196 -33.73 -3.95 14.09
C ILE A 196 -32.68 -2.84 13.91
N LEU A 197 -33.08 -1.70 13.35
CA LEU A 197 -32.17 -0.55 13.20
C LEU A 197 -31.64 -0.05 14.56
N GLN A 198 -32.48 -0.07 15.60
CA GLN A 198 -32.04 0.30 16.95
C GLN A 198 -31.05 -0.72 17.52
N GLN A 199 -31.28 -2.02 17.29
CA GLN A 199 -30.34 -3.07 17.68
C GLN A 199 -29.00 -2.93 16.95
N VAL A 200 -29.02 -2.71 15.63
CA VAL A 200 -27.81 -2.46 14.82
C VAL A 200 -27.03 -1.27 15.38
N LYS A 201 -27.71 -0.16 15.71
CA LYS A 201 -27.08 1.03 16.27
C LYS A 201 -26.46 0.77 17.64
N ASN A 202 -27.18 0.10 18.53
CA ASN A 202 -26.68 -0.22 19.88
C ASN A 202 -25.48 -1.16 19.82
N LEU A 203 -25.57 -2.21 19.00
CA LEU A 203 -24.50 -3.18 18.84
C LEU A 203 -23.27 -2.57 18.18
N SER A 204 -23.46 -1.73 17.15
CA SER A 204 -22.35 -0.98 16.54
C SER A 204 -21.64 -0.10 17.56
N HIS A 205 -22.39 0.57 18.44
CA HIS A 205 -21.81 1.38 19.50
C HIS A 205 -21.03 0.54 20.51
N GLU A 206 -21.59 -0.60 20.96
CA GLU A 206 -20.92 -1.54 21.85
C GLU A 206 -19.61 -2.05 21.23
N MET A 207 -19.65 -2.47 19.97
CA MET A 207 -18.46 -2.91 19.22
C MET A 207 -17.39 -1.83 19.15
N ASP A 208 -17.77 -0.58 18.85
CA ASP A 208 -16.81 0.52 18.76
C ASP A 208 -16.17 0.80 20.14
N GLN A 209 -16.92 0.69 21.24
CA GLN A 209 -16.36 0.91 22.59
C GLN A 209 -15.27 -0.11 22.99
N GLU A 210 -15.26 -1.30 22.39
CA GLU A 210 -14.23 -2.32 22.66
C GLU A 210 -12.84 -1.93 22.15
N TYR A 211 -12.76 -1.05 21.14
CA TYR A 211 -11.50 -0.53 20.62
C TYR A 211 -11.08 0.78 21.30
N GLY A 212 -12.01 1.46 21.96
CA GLY A 212 -11.80 2.73 22.65
C GLY A 212 -12.80 3.81 22.23
N VAL A 213 -12.57 5.04 22.70
CA VAL A 213 -13.55 6.14 22.55
C VAL A 213 -13.90 6.46 21.09
N LEU A 214 -12.95 6.29 20.18
CA LEU A 214 -13.12 6.61 18.75
C LEU A 214 -13.42 5.38 17.88
N GLY A 215 -13.59 4.18 18.47
CA GLY A 215 -13.78 2.96 17.71
C GLY A 215 -12.50 2.42 17.07
N SER A 216 -12.68 1.45 16.18
CA SER A 216 -11.61 0.83 15.42
C SER A 216 -11.04 1.80 14.37
N LEU A 217 -9.74 1.72 14.15
CA LEU A 217 -9.03 2.38 13.05
C LEU A 217 -9.59 1.96 11.69
N PHE A 218 -10.11 0.74 11.57
CA PHE A 218 -10.52 0.14 10.29
C PHE A 218 -12.03 0.22 10.03
N ARG A 219 -12.86 0.35 11.07
CA ARG A 219 -14.32 0.29 10.91
C ARG A 219 -15.09 1.00 12.02
N ALA A 220 -16.33 1.36 11.71
CA ALA A 220 -17.36 1.73 12.66
C ALA A 220 -18.58 0.83 12.40
N GLY A 221 -18.83 -0.14 13.29
CA GLY A 221 -19.75 -1.24 13.05
C GLY A 221 -19.45 -1.99 11.74
N SER A 222 -20.41 -2.01 10.80
CA SER A 222 -20.29 -2.70 9.50
C SER A 222 -19.58 -1.89 8.42
N ARG A 223 -19.28 -0.60 8.66
CA ARG A 223 -18.71 0.29 7.66
C ARG A 223 -17.21 0.43 7.84
N THR A 224 -16.45 0.28 6.75
CA THR A 224 -15.01 0.55 6.75
C THR A 224 -14.72 2.04 6.85
N THR A 225 -13.63 2.39 7.52
CA THR A 225 -13.15 3.78 7.61
C THR A 225 -12.47 4.19 6.31
N PHE A 226 -12.28 5.50 6.15
CA PHE A 226 -11.47 6.02 5.05
C PHE A 226 -10.02 5.50 5.09
N PHE A 227 -9.45 5.30 6.29
CA PHE A 227 -8.14 4.70 6.46
C PHE A 227 -8.10 3.27 5.90
N ALA A 228 -9.05 2.40 6.28
CA ALA A 228 -9.14 1.04 5.75
C ALA A 228 -9.20 1.02 4.21
N CYS A 229 -10.05 1.85 3.61
CA CYS A 229 -10.15 1.96 2.15
C CYS A 229 -8.82 2.40 1.50
N GLN A 230 -8.03 3.25 2.16
CA GLN A 230 -6.70 3.63 1.68
C GLN A 230 -5.69 2.49 1.80
N VAL A 231 -5.71 1.74 2.91
CA VAL A 231 -4.86 0.57 3.10
C VAL A 231 -5.12 -0.45 2.00
N GLU A 232 -6.36 -0.88 1.80
CA GLU A 232 -6.74 -1.86 0.78
C GLU A 232 -6.35 -1.45 -0.65
N ARG A 233 -6.46 -0.15 -0.95
CA ARG A 233 -6.18 0.36 -2.30
C ARG A 233 -4.69 0.57 -2.56
N TYR A 234 -3.94 1.06 -1.58
CA TYR A 234 -2.60 1.58 -1.81
C TYR A 234 -1.48 0.76 -1.18
N ALA A 235 -1.73 -0.03 -0.13
CA ALA A 235 -0.74 -0.92 0.45
C ALA A 235 -0.80 -2.29 -0.24
N ASP A 236 0.28 -2.73 -0.88
CA ASP A 236 0.31 -4.09 -1.45
C ASP A 236 0.42 -5.15 -0.36
N LEU A 237 1.12 -4.81 0.73
CA LEU A 237 1.23 -5.59 1.97
C LEU A 237 1.01 -4.65 3.15
N TYR A 238 0.50 -5.17 4.25
CA TYR A 238 0.46 -4.44 5.52
C TYR A 238 0.59 -5.41 6.70
N ALA A 239 1.15 -4.93 7.81
CA ALA A 239 1.24 -5.70 9.05
C ALA A 239 1.45 -4.77 10.26
N SER A 240 1.34 -5.32 11.47
CA SER A 240 1.67 -4.60 12.71
C SER A 240 3.14 -4.21 12.80
N SER A 241 4.02 -5.05 12.24
CA SER A 241 5.46 -4.81 12.14
C SER A 241 6.01 -5.30 10.81
N CYS A 242 6.96 -4.55 10.23
CA CYS A 242 7.70 -5.00 9.06
C CYS A 242 8.62 -6.19 9.36
N TYR A 243 8.97 -6.43 10.63
CA TYR A 243 9.78 -7.58 11.05
C TYR A 243 9.08 -8.91 10.86
N ASN A 244 7.76 -8.92 10.63
CA ASN A 244 7.01 -10.13 10.29
C ASN A 244 7.49 -10.75 8.96
N LEU A 245 8.20 -10.00 8.11
CA LEU A 245 8.83 -10.51 6.89
C LEU A 245 9.93 -11.55 7.15
N VAL A 246 10.54 -11.58 8.34
CA VAL A 246 11.55 -12.58 8.73
C VAL A 246 11.00 -14.01 8.66
N HIS A 247 9.69 -14.17 8.81
CA HIS A 247 9.03 -15.47 8.78
C HIS A 247 8.77 -15.99 7.36
N TYR A 248 9.14 -15.24 6.32
CA TYR A 248 8.95 -15.60 4.91
C TYR A 248 10.29 -15.72 4.18
N PRO A 249 10.45 -16.69 3.26
CA PRO A 249 11.63 -16.75 2.41
C PRO A 249 11.68 -15.54 1.45
N SER A 250 12.88 -15.15 1.02
CA SER A 250 13.12 -13.98 0.14
C SER A 250 12.54 -14.08 -1.28
N PHE A 251 12.03 -15.26 -1.64
CA PHE A 251 11.35 -15.57 -2.90
C PHE A 251 9.85 -15.88 -2.70
N TYR A 252 9.30 -15.61 -1.52
CA TYR A 252 7.89 -15.87 -1.24
C TYR A 252 6.99 -15.04 -2.16
N PHE A 253 5.97 -15.69 -2.73
CA PHE A 253 5.00 -15.05 -3.61
C PHE A 253 3.70 -14.78 -2.85
N PHE A 254 3.54 -13.55 -2.36
CA PHE A 254 2.31 -13.12 -1.68
C PHE A 254 1.14 -13.10 -2.67
N ARG A 255 0.02 -13.72 -2.28
CA ARG A 255 -1.19 -13.85 -3.10
C ARG A 255 -2.39 -13.23 -2.39
N ALA A 256 -3.17 -12.45 -3.13
CA ALA A 256 -4.51 -12.03 -2.75
C ALA A 256 -5.55 -12.77 -3.61
N ALA A 257 -6.77 -12.93 -3.08
CA ALA A 257 -7.89 -13.43 -3.87
C ALA A 257 -8.24 -12.44 -4.99
N MET A 258 -8.75 -12.95 -6.11
CA MET A 258 -9.25 -12.12 -7.19
C MET A 258 -10.49 -11.35 -6.69
N GLN A 259 -10.48 -10.02 -6.84
CA GLN A 259 -11.65 -9.21 -6.58
C GLN A 259 -12.58 -9.29 -7.79
N LEU A 260 -13.79 -9.80 -7.56
CA LEU A 260 -14.83 -9.88 -8.57
C LEU A 260 -15.73 -8.66 -8.50
N MET A 261 -16.10 -8.14 -9.67
CA MET A 261 -17.17 -7.16 -9.79
C MET A 261 -18.51 -7.80 -9.41
N PRO A 262 -19.51 -7.02 -8.96
CA PRO A 262 -20.78 -7.58 -8.52
C PRO A 262 -21.47 -8.51 -9.54
N HIS A 263 -21.36 -8.21 -10.84
CA HIS A 263 -21.95 -9.03 -11.91
C HIS A 263 -21.18 -10.33 -12.18
N GLU A 264 -19.93 -10.44 -11.75
CA GLU A 264 -19.12 -11.66 -11.87
C GLU A 264 -19.39 -12.63 -10.71
N SER A 265 -19.91 -12.12 -9.58
CA SER A 265 -20.20 -12.92 -8.38
C SER A 265 -21.62 -13.51 -8.37
N THR A 266 -22.54 -12.95 -9.15
CA THR A 266 -23.97 -13.32 -9.13
C THR A 266 -24.36 -14.34 -10.21
N VAL A 267 -23.46 -14.64 -11.14
CA VAL A 267 -23.74 -15.47 -12.30
C VAL A 267 -22.94 -16.75 -12.18
N ASP A 268 -23.62 -17.90 -12.06
CA ASP A 268 -22.96 -19.20 -12.15
C ASP A 268 -22.28 -19.31 -13.52
N HIS A 269 -21.01 -19.73 -13.57
CA HIS A 269 -20.29 -19.95 -14.83
C HIS A 269 -20.98 -20.97 -15.75
N ALA A 270 -21.86 -21.83 -15.21
CA ALA A 270 -22.70 -22.73 -15.99
C ALA A 270 -23.96 -22.06 -16.60
N SER A 271 -24.34 -20.87 -16.13
CA SER A 271 -25.51 -20.16 -16.63
C SER A 271 -25.21 -19.46 -17.96
N VAL A 272 -25.45 -20.18 -19.05
CA VAL A 272 -25.44 -19.60 -20.39
C VAL A 272 -26.63 -18.65 -20.50
N LEU A 273 -26.38 -17.35 -20.40
CA LEU A 273 -27.33 -16.35 -20.87
C LEU A 273 -27.61 -16.66 -22.34
N LYS A 274 -28.81 -17.15 -22.65
CA LYS A 274 -29.31 -17.30 -24.03
C LYS A 274 -29.56 -15.91 -24.62
N SER A 275 -28.50 -15.15 -24.81
CA SER A 275 -28.52 -14.04 -25.75
C SER A 275 -28.75 -14.65 -27.13
N SER A 276 -29.86 -14.29 -27.76
CA SER A 276 -30.01 -14.47 -29.20
C SER A 276 -28.80 -13.81 -29.86
N LYS A 277 -27.96 -14.62 -30.53
CA LYS A 277 -26.83 -14.15 -31.35
C LYS A 277 -27.22 -13.07 -32.38
N ALA A 278 -28.51 -12.85 -32.61
CA ALA A 278 -29.06 -11.85 -33.50
C ALA A 278 -28.91 -10.40 -32.98
N ASP A 279 -28.82 -10.17 -31.67
CA ASP A 279 -28.91 -8.82 -31.10
C ASP A 279 -27.61 -8.28 -30.48
N LEU A 280 -26.54 -9.08 -30.45
CA LEU A 280 -25.23 -8.62 -30.02
C LEU A 280 -24.43 -8.16 -31.24
N LEU A 281 -24.22 -6.85 -31.32
CA LEU A 281 -23.19 -6.15 -32.10
C LEU A 281 -22.24 -7.11 -32.81
N LYS A 282 -22.28 -7.12 -34.15
CA LYS A 282 -21.31 -7.84 -35.01
C LYS A 282 -19.93 -7.67 -34.39
N ARG A 283 -19.41 -8.74 -33.81
CA ARG A 283 -18.07 -8.79 -33.23
C ARG A 283 -17.10 -8.55 -34.39
N GLN A 284 -16.71 -7.30 -34.61
CA GLN A 284 -15.59 -7.00 -35.49
C GLN A 284 -14.39 -7.72 -34.88
N GLU A 285 -13.70 -8.50 -35.71
CA GLU A 285 -12.44 -9.10 -35.31
C GLU A 285 -11.53 -7.97 -34.81
N SER A 286 -11.05 -8.09 -33.56
CA SER A 286 -10.02 -7.15 -33.12
C SER A 286 -8.77 -7.44 -33.92
N VAL A 287 -7.98 -6.38 -34.20
CA VAL A 287 -6.68 -6.51 -34.87
C VAL A 287 -5.81 -7.58 -34.20
N GLY A 288 -5.91 -7.73 -32.87
CA GLY A 288 -5.22 -8.78 -32.11
C GLY A 288 -5.62 -10.23 -32.47
N GLN A 289 -6.85 -10.48 -32.91
CA GLN A 289 -7.25 -11.82 -33.41
C GLN A 289 -6.73 -12.08 -34.83
N GLN A 290 -6.66 -11.06 -35.68
CA GLN A 290 -6.10 -11.16 -37.02
C GLN A 290 -4.58 -11.42 -36.97
N VAL A 291 -3.86 -10.74 -36.06
CA VAL A 291 -2.42 -10.92 -35.86
C VAL A 291 -2.08 -12.31 -35.29
N ARG A 292 -2.91 -12.88 -34.40
CA ARG A 292 -2.76 -14.26 -33.90
C ARG A 292 -3.00 -15.33 -34.98
N GLY A 293 -3.90 -15.06 -35.93
CA GLY A 293 -4.12 -15.92 -37.09
C GLY A 293 -2.94 -15.91 -38.06
N TRP A 294 -2.25 -14.77 -38.17
CA TRP A 294 -1.08 -14.61 -39.04
C TRP A 294 0.16 -15.29 -38.46
N THR A 295 0.42 -15.13 -37.16
CA THR A 295 1.56 -15.75 -36.45
C THR A 295 1.51 -17.27 -36.44
N LYS A 296 0.31 -17.89 -36.46
CA LYS A 296 0.17 -19.35 -36.62
C LYS A 296 0.51 -19.86 -38.03
N LYS A 297 0.46 -19.02 -39.06
CA LYS A 297 0.83 -19.39 -40.44
C LYS A 297 2.32 -19.18 -40.74
N THR A 298 3.03 -18.39 -39.94
CA THR A 298 4.44 -18.04 -40.17
C THR A 298 5.38 -18.59 -39.11
N ALA A 299 4.92 -19.45 -38.19
CA ALA A 299 5.78 -20.09 -37.19
C ALA A 299 6.61 -21.22 -37.83
N ASN A 300 7.60 -20.83 -38.63
CA ASN A 300 8.85 -21.55 -38.77
C ASN A 300 9.96 -20.57 -38.34
N GLU A 301 10.78 -21.04 -37.41
CA GLU A 301 12.04 -20.45 -36.94
C GLU A 301 11.96 -19.29 -35.92
N ASN A 302 12.63 -19.56 -34.79
CA ASN A 302 13.18 -18.69 -33.75
C ASN A 302 12.94 -17.17 -33.89
N GLU A 303 12.33 -16.56 -32.86
CA GLU A 303 13.01 -15.49 -32.12
C GLU A 303 12.30 -15.12 -30.80
N PHE A 304 13.14 -14.82 -29.83
CA PHE A 304 12.87 -14.40 -28.47
C PHE A 304 12.66 -12.88 -28.50
N CYS A 305 11.49 -12.35 -28.15
CA CYS A 305 11.29 -10.90 -28.11
C CYS A 305 10.65 -10.41 -26.82
N HIS A 306 11.34 -9.40 -26.30
CA HIS A 306 11.04 -8.54 -25.17
C HIS A 306 9.75 -7.76 -25.37
N GLU A 307 8.93 -7.66 -24.33
CA GLU A 307 7.91 -6.61 -24.24
C GLU A 307 8.59 -5.35 -23.68
N GLU A 308 8.89 -4.41 -24.57
CA GLU A 308 9.07 -2.99 -24.22
C GLU A 308 7.66 -2.39 -24.09
N GLU A 309 7.25 -1.97 -22.89
CA GLU A 309 6.05 -1.15 -22.70
C GLU A 309 6.46 0.32 -22.69
N GLU A 310 5.76 1.09 -23.52
CA GLU A 310 5.95 2.51 -23.80
C GLU A 310 5.77 3.36 -22.53
N ASP A 311 6.74 4.25 -22.28
CA ASP A 311 6.66 5.29 -21.27
C ASP A 311 5.56 6.31 -21.63
N GLU A 312 4.48 6.39 -20.83
CA GLU A 312 3.56 7.53 -20.89
C GLU A 312 4.29 8.81 -20.46
N GLN A 313 4.76 9.57 -21.44
CA GLN A 313 5.22 10.95 -21.25
C GLN A 313 4.03 11.83 -20.85
N SER A 314 4.14 12.43 -19.67
CA SER A 314 3.25 13.48 -19.17
C SER A 314 3.21 14.67 -20.12
N ILE A 315 2.06 14.93 -20.74
CA ILE A 315 1.75 16.20 -21.39
C ILE A 315 1.05 17.09 -20.35
N SER A 316 1.61 18.27 -20.13
CA SER A 316 1.04 19.35 -19.33
C SER A 316 0.03 20.19 -20.14
N ASP A 317 -0.86 20.81 -19.38
CA ASP A 317 -1.69 21.99 -19.66
C ASP A 317 -3.01 21.84 -20.43
N GLY A 318 -4.04 22.45 -19.83
CA GLY A 318 -5.23 22.93 -20.55
C GLY A 318 -6.53 22.69 -19.80
N GLU A 319 -7.06 23.72 -19.13
CA GLU A 319 -8.45 23.78 -18.68
C GLU A 319 -9.42 23.39 -19.82
N ALA A 320 -10.31 22.44 -19.55
CA ALA A 320 -11.56 22.31 -20.30
C ALA A 320 -12.66 21.87 -19.33
N SER A 321 -13.46 22.85 -18.92
CA SER A 321 -14.77 22.66 -18.31
C SER A 321 -15.64 21.80 -19.23
N PHE A 322 -16.08 20.62 -18.74
CA PHE A 322 -17.24 19.93 -19.27
C PHE A 322 -18.22 19.60 -18.15
N SER A 323 -19.28 20.40 -18.10
CA SER A 323 -20.51 20.11 -17.38
C SER A 323 -21.26 18.99 -18.11
N TYR A 324 -21.67 17.96 -17.37
CA TYR A 324 -22.77 17.10 -17.79
C TYR A 324 -23.76 16.96 -16.63
N LEU A 325 -24.83 17.77 -16.71
CA LEU A 325 -26.13 17.44 -16.15
C LEU A 325 -26.64 16.17 -16.85
N TYR A 326 -27.18 15.22 -16.11
CA TYR A 326 -28.43 14.56 -16.51
C TYR A 326 -29.29 14.27 -15.28
N ARG A 327 -30.60 14.47 -15.48
CA ARG A 327 -31.71 14.47 -14.52
C ARG A 327 -31.92 13.14 -13.80
#